data_AF-A0A3M6TTW6-F1
#
_entry.id   AF-A0A3M6TTW6-F1
#
_cell.length_a   1.000
_cell.length_b   1.000
_cell.length_c   1.000
_cell.angle_alpha   90.00
_cell.angle_beta   90.00
_cell.angle_gamma   90.00
#
_symmetry.space_group_name_H-M   'P 1'
#
loop_
_entity.id
_entity.type
_entity.pdbx_description
1 polymer ?
#
loop_
_entity_poly.entity_id
_entity_poly.type
_entity_poly.pdbx_seq_one_letter_code
_entity_poly.pdbx_strand_id
1 'polypeptide(L)'
;MRSFSVQVLVILTTFGGLCSVIAKSVSQRTSSKDEASCDFEGNTHPADTTFVTADCSAQCYCTVDGDLSCLPICPTPAPTQCPPGSVLREEEYSAVSGGGRCTCKRRFCALEKVLCFRKENGEKYKVGETFSLNNCSKTCRCNENGQISCAPTCSKNICPKGTRPKRNGEIQLENNCSCAIQECVPVPKSFCYVDGRRFRRGRVFITKDCKLKCRCKKNGKTRCTRLCKKKQNKQECGPDETLENINESSAGGRCSCETKICISTLANVWGNKVSHLESRNTRDA
;
A
#
# COMPACT_ATOMS: atom_id res chain seq x y z
N MET A 1 -20.72 -67.43 58.25
CA MET A 1 -21.67 -66.29 58.28
C MET A 1 -22.79 -66.59 57.30
N ARG A 2 -24.02 -66.26 57.71
CA ARG A 2 -25.30 -66.83 57.25
C ARG A 2 -25.59 -66.50 55.78
N SER A 3 -25.92 -67.51 54.97
CA SER A 3 -26.52 -67.33 53.65
C SER A 3 -28.04 -67.46 53.78
N PHE A 4 -28.76 -66.42 53.39
CA PHE A 4 -30.21 -66.40 53.35
C PHE A 4 -30.69 -67.08 52.06
N SER A 5 -31.47 -68.15 52.20
CA SER A 5 -32.15 -68.81 51.09
C SER A 5 -33.61 -68.33 51.09
N VAL A 6 -34.03 -67.61 50.05
CA VAL A 6 -35.41 -67.20 49.83
C VAL A 6 -36.07 -68.24 48.92
N GLN A 7 -37.02 -69.01 49.44
CA GLN A 7 -37.87 -69.88 48.65
C GLN A 7 -39.07 -69.09 48.15
N VAL A 8 -39.16 -68.88 46.83
CA VAL A 8 -40.38 -68.38 46.18
C VAL A 8 -41.20 -69.59 45.76
N LEU A 9 -42.29 -69.81 46.50
CA LEU A 9 -43.32 -70.81 46.23
C LEU A 9 -44.28 -70.24 45.17
N VAL A 10 -44.20 -70.74 43.93
CA VAL A 10 -45.20 -70.45 42.89
C VAL A 10 -46.15 -71.63 42.81
N ILE A 11 -47.37 -71.42 43.32
CA ILE A 11 -48.47 -72.39 43.27
C ILE A 11 -49.13 -72.29 41.89
N LEU A 12 -49.08 -73.39 41.15
CA LEU A 12 -49.81 -73.62 39.90
C LEU A 12 -51.30 -73.86 40.20
N THR A 13 -52.18 -73.10 39.55
CA THR A 13 -53.58 -73.50 39.36
C THR A 13 -53.87 -73.66 37.88
N THR A 14 -54.24 -74.90 37.56
CA THR A 14 -54.63 -75.47 36.26
C THR A 14 -55.89 -74.84 35.68
N PHE A 15 -55.96 -74.63 34.37
CA PHE A 15 -57.19 -74.83 33.58
C PHE A 15 -56.86 -75.11 32.10
N GLY A 16 -57.24 -76.30 31.65
CA GLY A 16 -57.73 -76.66 30.30
C GLY A 16 -57.04 -76.12 29.05
N GLY A 17 -56.40 -77.02 28.30
CA GLY A 17 -56.10 -76.78 26.89
C GLY A 17 -55.05 -77.75 26.34
N LEU A 18 -55.49 -78.71 25.52
CA LEU A 18 -54.61 -79.49 24.65
C LEU A 18 -53.96 -78.53 23.63
N CYS A 19 -52.74 -78.10 23.91
CA CYS A 19 -51.88 -77.45 22.92
C CYS A 19 -50.68 -78.36 22.65
N SER A 20 -50.56 -78.80 21.39
CA SER A 20 -49.38 -79.43 20.84
C SER A 20 -48.14 -78.57 21.12
N VAL A 21 -47.23 -79.09 21.93
CA VAL A 21 -45.90 -78.54 22.13
C VAL A 21 -45.08 -78.90 20.89
N ILE A 22 -44.89 -77.95 19.97
CA ILE A 22 -43.74 -77.99 19.07
C ILE A 22 -42.56 -77.52 19.93
N ALA A 23 -41.81 -78.48 20.46
CA ALA A 23 -40.52 -78.23 21.06
C ALA A 23 -39.57 -77.73 19.95
N LYS A 24 -39.43 -76.42 19.81
CA LYS A 24 -38.20 -75.84 19.23
C LYS A 24 -37.10 -76.12 20.24
N SER A 25 -36.13 -76.91 19.83
CA SER A 25 -34.89 -77.18 20.54
C SER A 25 -34.20 -75.86 20.91
N VAL A 26 -34.41 -75.40 22.14
CA VAL A 26 -33.47 -74.48 22.78
C VAL A 26 -32.29 -75.34 23.17
N SER A 27 -31.18 -75.13 22.46
CA SER A 27 -29.88 -75.73 22.74
C SER A 27 -29.47 -75.34 24.17
N GLN A 28 -29.70 -76.23 25.13
CA GLN A 28 -29.01 -76.16 26.41
C GLN A 28 -27.56 -76.56 26.15
N ARG A 29 -26.68 -75.56 25.99
CA ARG A 29 -25.24 -75.78 26.22
C ARG A 29 -25.02 -75.77 27.72
N THR A 30 -24.83 -76.97 28.24
CA THR A 30 -24.26 -77.26 29.54
C THR A 30 -22.86 -76.63 29.62
N SER A 31 -22.70 -75.76 30.62
CA SER A 31 -21.46 -75.33 31.28
C SER A 31 -20.30 -76.35 31.16
N SER A 32 -19.47 -76.19 30.13
CA SER A 32 -18.02 -76.24 30.33
C SER A 32 -17.56 -74.83 30.70
N LYS A 33 -16.36 -74.74 31.26
CA LYS A 33 -15.70 -73.52 31.72
C LYS A 33 -15.36 -72.65 30.49
N ASP A 34 -16.39 -72.15 29.84
CA ASP A 34 -16.30 -71.45 28.57
C ASP A 34 -16.06 -69.99 28.89
N GLU A 35 -14.89 -69.49 28.48
CA GLU A 35 -14.58 -68.07 28.48
C GLU A 35 -15.79 -67.31 27.94
N ALA A 36 -16.36 -66.44 28.77
CA ALA A 36 -17.45 -65.57 28.33
C ALA A 36 -17.00 -64.90 27.03
N SER A 37 -17.83 -64.97 26.01
CA SER A 37 -17.51 -64.43 24.68
C SER A 37 -18.77 -63.86 24.06
N CYS A 38 -18.59 -62.81 23.26
CA CYS A 38 -19.67 -62.13 22.57
C CYS A 38 -19.64 -62.50 21.10
N ASP A 39 -20.76 -63.01 20.58
CA ASP A 39 -20.94 -63.22 19.15
C ASP A 39 -21.50 -61.95 18.51
N PHE A 40 -20.74 -61.35 17.59
CA PHE A 40 -21.13 -60.17 16.84
C PHE A 40 -20.88 -60.37 15.34
N GLU A 41 -21.95 -60.27 14.54
CA GLU A 41 -21.93 -60.45 13.07
C GLU A 41 -21.22 -61.74 12.59
N GLY A 42 -21.36 -62.82 13.37
CA GLY A 42 -20.77 -64.12 13.05
C GLY A 42 -19.30 -64.29 13.46
N ASN A 43 -18.71 -63.30 14.14
CA ASN A 43 -17.39 -63.40 14.78
C ASN A 43 -17.54 -63.51 16.30
N THR A 44 -16.76 -64.39 16.92
CA THR A 44 -16.73 -64.57 18.38
C THR A 44 -15.59 -63.75 18.97
N HIS A 45 -15.92 -62.86 19.90
CA HIS A 45 -14.99 -61.96 20.58
C HIS A 45 -14.82 -62.38 22.06
N PRO A 46 -13.60 -62.46 22.60
CA PRO A 46 -13.41 -62.79 24.00
C PRO A 46 -14.00 -61.72 24.93
N ALA A 47 -14.45 -62.13 26.13
CA ALA A 47 -14.84 -61.20 27.18
C ALA A 47 -13.71 -60.24 27.55
N ASP A 48 -14.12 -59.05 28.00
CA ASP A 48 -13.23 -57.94 28.38
C ASP A 48 -12.36 -57.42 27.22
N THR A 49 -12.83 -57.59 25.98
CA THR A 49 -12.14 -57.06 24.80
C THR A 49 -12.94 -55.96 24.12
N THR A 50 -12.21 -55.01 23.55
CA THR A 50 -12.75 -54.01 22.63
C THR A 50 -12.38 -54.34 21.20
N PHE A 51 -13.33 -54.20 20.28
CA PHE A 51 -13.07 -54.34 18.86
C PHE A 51 -13.81 -53.25 18.08
N VAL A 52 -13.36 -53.04 16.84
CA VAL A 52 -13.98 -52.10 15.90
C VAL A 52 -14.71 -52.91 14.84
N THR A 53 -15.94 -52.52 14.54
CA THR A 53 -16.73 -53.17 13.48
C THR A 53 -16.04 -53.05 12.12
N ALA A 54 -16.26 -54.02 11.22
CA ALA A 54 -15.59 -54.05 9.92
C ALA A 54 -15.94 -52.85 9.02
N ASP A 55 -17.13 -52.28 9.22
CA ASP A 55 -17.62 -51.08 8.56
C ASP A 55 -17.18 -49.77 9.24
N CYS A 56 -16.36 -49.86 10.30
CA CYS A 56 -15.88 -48.72 11.10
C CYS A 56 -17.01 -47.87 11.72
N SER A 57 -18.22 -48.40 11.86
CA SER A 57 -19.36 -47.66 12.40
C SER A 57 -19.30 -47.53 13.93
N ALA A 58 -18.86 -48.58 14.62
CA ALA A 58 -18.86 -48.62 16.08
C ALA A 58 -17.65 -49.33 16.69
N GLN A 59 -17.30 -48.91 17.90
CA GLN A 59 -16.35 -49.59 18.77
C GLN A 59 -17.18 -50.31 19.81
N CYS A 60 -17.07 -51.63 19.83
CA CYS A 60 -17.83 -52.49 20.71
C CYS A 60 -16.93 -53.03 21.81
N TYR A 61 -17.48 -53.09 23.02
CA TYR A 61 -16.88 -53.71 24.18
C TYR A 61 -17.71 -54.93 24.57
N CYS A 62 -17.04 -56.09 24.65
CA CYS A 62 -17.63 -57.31 25.14
C CYS A 62 -17.41 -57.39 26.65
N THR A 63 -18.49 -57.35 27.42
CA THR A 63 -18.42 -57.43 28.88
C THR A 63 -18.12 -58.86 29.35
N VAL A 64 -17.67 -58.99 30.61
CA VAL A 64 -17.43 -60.29 31.25
C VAL A 64 -18.70 -61.15 31.38
N ASP A 65 -19.87 -60.52 31.32
CA ASP A 65 -21.17 -61.19 31.40
C ASP A 65 -21.67 -61.66 30.02
N GLY A 66 -20.93 -61.37 28.95
CA GLY A 66 -21.30 -61.71 27.57
C GLY A 66 -22.20 -60.66 26.89
N ASP A 67 -22.46 -59.53 27.55
CA ASP A 67 -23.19 -58.41 26.95
C ASP A 67 -22.29 -57.55 26.07
N LEU A 68 -22.87 -57.03 24.98
CA LEU A 68 -22.18 -56.19 24.00
C LEU A 68 -22.60 -54.72 24.16
N SER A 69 -21.64 -53.82 24.32
CA SER A 69 -21.87 -52.37 24.35
C SER A 69 -21.11 -51.68 23.22
N CYS A 70 -21.82 -51.11 22.26
CA CYS A 70 -21.22 -50.43 21.10
C CYS A 70 -21.44 -48.92 21.15
N LEU A 71 -20.37 -48.16 20.91
CA LEU A 71 -20.40 -46.71 20.78
C LEU A 71 -19.99 -46.31 19.36
N PRO A 72 -20.67 -45.33 18.73
CA PRO A 72 -20.31 -44.87 17.40
C PRO A 72 -18.92 -44.23 17.41
N ILE A 73 -18.08 -44.66 16.46
CA ILE A 73 -16.68 -44.22 16.37
C ILE A 73 -16.57 -42.80 15.80
N CYS A 74 -17.46 -42.43 14.87
CA CYS A 74 -17.48 -41.11 14.26
C CYS A 74 -18.71 -40.31 14.76
N PRO A 75 -18.63 -39.61 15.89
CA PRO A 75 -19.73 -38.75 16.33
C PRO A 75 -19.77 -37.49 15.47
N THR A 76 -20.79 -37.28 14.63
CA THR A 76 -21.04 -35.94 14.07
C THR A 76 -22.52 -35.60 13.89
N PRO A 77 -23.00 -34.56 14.60
CA PRO A 77 -23.83 -33.52 14.00
C PRO A 77 -22.89 -32.43 13.44
N ALA A 78 -22.76 -32.36 12.12
CA ALA A 78 -21.99 -31.30 11.46
C ALA A 78 -22.77 -29.97 11.47
N PRO A 79 -22.11 -28.82 11.64
CA PRO A 79 -22.75 -27.54 11.39
C PRO A 79 -23.11 -27.42 9.91
N THR A 80 -24.39 -27.22 9.61
CA THR A 80 -24.89 -26.97 8.23
C THR A 80 -24.56 -25.56 7.75
N GLN A 81 -24.37 -24.62 8.68
CA GLN A 81 -23.99 -23.24 8.39
C GLN A 81 -22.92 -22.77 9.38
N CYS A 82 -21.94 -22.04 8.85
CA CYS A 82 -20.89 -21.42 9.64
C CYS A 82 -21.22 -19.94 9.90
N PRO A 83 -20.78 -19.37 11.05
CA PRO A 83 -20.94 -17.96 11.31
C PRO A 83 -20.17 -17.11 10.29
N PRO A 84 -20.60 -15.86 10.02
CA PRO A 84 -19.90 -14.95 9.12
C PRO A 84 -18.41 -14.82 9.47
N GLY A 85 -17.53 -14.92 8.45
CA GLY A 85 -16.07 -14.87 8.64
C GLY A 85 -15.41 -16.24 8.89
N SER A 86 -16.16 -17.33 8.81
CA SER A 86 -15.62 -18.69 8.85
C SER A 86 -16.11 -19.52 7.67
N VAL A 87 -15.31 -20.51 7.29
CA VAL A 87 -15.62 -21.44 6.19
C VAL A 87 -15.73 -22.85 6.73
N LEU A 88 -16.69 -23.60 6.20
CA LEU A 88 -16.83 -25.03 6.49
C LEU A 88 -15.62 -25.76 5.91
N ARG A 89 -14.88 -26.45 6.77
CA ARG A 89 -13.75 -27.30 6.39
C ARG A 89 -14.03 -28.72 6.81
N GLU A 90 -13.49 -29.65 6.04
CA GLU A 90 -13.57 -31.08 6.28
C GLU A 90 -12.14 -31.59 6.48
N GLU A 91 -11.94 -32.38 7.53
CA GLU A 91 -10.65 -32.99 7.86
C GLU A 91 -10.85 -34.47 8.18
N GLU A 92 -9.91 -35.28 7.72
CA GLU A 92 -9.81 -36.69 8.06
C GLU A 92 -8.96 -36.87 9.31
N TYR A 93 -9.48 -37.60 10.29
CA TYR A 93 -8.76 -37.95 11.50
C TYR A 93 -8.87 -39.45 11.76
N SER A 94 -7.83 -40.03 12.36
CA SER A 94 -7.84 -41.43 12.78
C SER A 94 -8.81 -41.58 13.96
N ALA A 95 -9.74 -42.51 13.82
CA ALA A 95 -10.82 -42.63 14.78
C ALA A 95 -10.40 -43.34 16.09
N VAL A 96 -9.23 -43.97 16.08
CA VAL A 96 -8.66 -44.71 17.21
C VAL A 96 -7.25 -44.18 17.50
N SER A 97 -7.03 -43.77 18.74
CA SER A 97 -5.71 -43.36 19.23
C SER A 97 -4.81 -44.60 19.33
N GLY A 98 -4.03 -44.87 18.29
CA GLY A 98 -3.21 -46.09 18.20
C GLY A 98 -3.02 -46.69 16.80
N GLY A 99 -3.46 -46.03 15.72
CA GLY A 99 -3.14 -46.45 14.35
C GLY A 99 -4.12 -47.47 13.74
N GLY A 100 -5.40 -47.43 14.15
CA GLY A 100 -6.45 -48.23 13.51
C GLY A 100 -6.69 -47.85 12.04
N ARG A 101 -7.21 -48.80 11.24
CA ARG A 101 -7.53 -48.64 9.80
C ARG A 101 -8.70 -47.70 9.50
N CYS A 102 -9.42 -47.25 10.54
CA CYS A 102 -10.62 -46.44 10.39
C CYS A 102 -10.30 -44.94 10.42
N THR A 103 -10.72 -44.23 9.38
CA THR A 103 -10.65 -42.76 9.29
C THR A 103 -12.05 -42.18 9.38
N CYS A 104 -12.21 -41.15 10.21
CA CYS A 104 -13.43 -40.37 10.29
C CYS A 104 -13.25 -39.03 9.58
N LYS A 105 -14.35 -38.50 9.05
CA LYS A 105 -14.41 -37.13 8.54
C LYS A 105 -15.14 -36.26 9.54
N ARG A 106 -14.54 -35.15 9.94
CA ARG A 106 -15.24 -34.12 10.71
C ARG A 106 -15.37 -32.84 9.90
N ARG A 107 -16.53 -32.20 10.01
CA ARG A 107 -16.77 -30.87 9.49
C ARG A 107 -16.75 -29.86 10.62
N PHE A 108 -15.98 -28.80 10.47
CA PHE A 108 -15.89 -27.74 11.45
C PHE A 108 -15.77 -26.38 10.76
N CYS A 109 -16.20 -25.33 11.44
CA CYS A 109 -16.04 -23.96 10.96
C CYS A 109 -14.65 -23.47 11.34
N ALA A 110 -13.78 -23.33 10.34
CA ALA A 110 -12.48 -22.72 10.53
C ALA A 110 -12.61 -21.22 10.23
N LEU A 111 -12.04 -20.37 11.09
CA LEU A 111 -11.87 -18.97 10.77
C LEU A 111 -11.08 -18.88 9.47
N GLU A 112 -11.70 -18.31 8.44
CA GLU A 112 -10.99 -18.06 7.20
C GLU A 112 -9.99 -16.95 7.53
N LYS A 113 -8.68 -17.21 7.36
CA LYS A 113 -7.64 -16.18 7.54
C LYS A 113 -8.11 -14.94 6.78
N VAL A 114 -8.51 -13.92 7.54
CA VAL A 114 -9.47 -12.90 7.12
C VAL A 114 -9.16 -12.38 5.72
N LEU A 115 -9.96 -12.79 4.73
CA LEU A 115 -9.76 -12.34 3.36
C LEU A 115 -10.24 -10.90 3.28
N CYS A 116 -9.35 -9.99 2.85
CA CYS A 116 -9.80 -8.67 2.44
C CYS A 116 -10.48 -8.79 1.08
N PHE A 117 -11.67 -8.22 0.98
CA PHE A 117 -12.44 -8.19 -0.26
C PHE A 117 -12.41 -6.81 -0.88
N ARG A 118 -11.98 -6.72 -2.13
CA ARG A 118 -12.05 -5.48 -2.89
C ARG A 118 -13.40 -5.39 -3.61
N LYS A 119 -14.20 -4.40 -3.22
CA LYS A 119 -15.57 -4.20 -3.75
C LYS A 119 -15.63 -3.92 -5.26
N GLU A 120 -14.58 -3.35 -5.83
CA GLU A 120 -14.57 -2.90 -7.23
C GLU A 120 -14.41 -4.03 -8.25
N ASN A 121 -13.58 -5.04 -7.95
CA ASN A 121 -13.21 -6.11 -8.89
C ASN A 121 -13.44 -7.52 -8.32
N GLY A 122 -13.85 -7.66 -7.07
CA GLY A 122 -14.09 -8.95 -6.42
C GLY A 122 -12.82 -9.74 -6.06
N GLU A 123 -11.64 -9.13 -6.18
CA GLU A 123 -10.39 -9.78 -5.79
C GLU A 123 -10.31 -9.98 -4.27
N LYS A 124 -9.70 -11.10 -3.88
CA LYS A 124 -9.52 -11.53 -2.49
C LYS A 124 -8.03 -11.53 -2.16
N TYR A 125 -7.67 -10.93 -1.02
CA TYR A 125 -6.28 -10.85 -0.55
C TYR A 125 -6.15 -11.46 0.84
N LYS A 126 -5.02 -12.11 1.10
CA LYS A 126 -4.70 -12.66 2.42
C LYS A 126 -4.29 -11.54 3.38
N VAL A 127 -4.56 -11.71 4.68
CA VAL A 127 -4.02 -10.81 5.71
C VAL A 127 -2.50 -10.68 5.57
N GLY A 128 -2.02 -9.45 5.61
CA GLY A 128 -0.61 -9.11 5.44
C GLY A 128 -0.16 -8.94 3.99
N GLU A 129 -0.97 -9.37 3.02
CA GLU A 129 -0.67 -9.20 1.60
C GLU A 129 -0.73 -7.73 1.19
N THR A 130 0.25 -7.32 0.40
CA THR A 130 0.36 -5.96 -0.15
C THR A 130 0.22 -5.99 -1.66
N PHE A 131 -0.53 -5.04 -2.21
CA PHE A 131 -0.76 -4.93 -3.65
C PHE A 131 -0.77 -3.47 -4.09
N SER A 132 -0.47 -3.23 -5.37
CA SER A 132 -0.40 -1.88 -5.95
C SER A 132 -1.65 -1.59 -6.78
N LEU A 133 -2.24 -0.41 -6.58
CA LEU A 133 -3.41 0.08 -7.32
C LEU A 133 -3.04 1.21 -8.28
N ASN A 134 -3.71 1.21 -9.45
CA ASN A 134 -3.66 2.26 -10.45
C ASN A 134 -2.22 2.67 -10.81
N ASN A 135 -1.48 1.78 -11.48
CA ASN A 135 -0.09 2.02 -11.94
C ASN A 135 0.82 2.58 -10.84
N CYS A 136 0.87 1.90 -9.68
CA CYS A 136 1.74 2.25 -8.56
C CYS A 136 1.46 3.63 -7.94
N SER A 137 0.24 4.15 -8.06
CA SER A 137 -0.13 5.39 -7.37
C SER A 137 -0.37 5.18 -5.87
N LYS A 138 -0.85 3.99 -5.50
CA LYS A 138 -1.16 3.60 -4.12
C LYS A 138 -0.74 2.15 -3.89
N THR A 139 -0.17 1.90 -2.72
CA THR A 139 0.11 0.57 -2.21
C THR A 139 -0.88 0.31 -1.08
N CYS A 140 -1.59 -0.80 -1.18
CA CYS A 140 -2.61 -1.20 -0.24
C CYS A 140 -2.15 -2.45 0.49
N ARG A 141 -2.56 -2.58 1.75
CA ARG A 141 -2.29 -3.73 2.61
C ARG A 141 -3.59 -4.24 3.21
N CYS A 142 -3.75 -5.56 3.20
CA CYS A 142 -4.83 -6.21 3.93
C CYS A 142 -4.46 -6.35 5.42
N ASN A 143 -5.23 -5.72 6.30
CA ASN A 143 -5.01 -5.78 7.74
C ASN A 143 -5.73 -6.99 8.36
N GLU A 144 -5.33 -7.34 9.58
CA GLU A 144 -5.95 -8.42 10.38
C GLU A 144 -7.46 -8.22 10.60
N ASN A 145 -7.93 -6.97 10.58
CA ASN A 145 -9.34 -6.61 10.70
C ASN A 145 -10.16 -6.84 9.40
N GLY A 146 -9.56 -7.43 8.36
CA GLY A 146 -10.19 -7.62 7.04
C GLY A 146 -10.41 -6.33 6.26
N GLN A 147 -9.81 -5.23 6.70
CA GLN A 147 -9.86 -3.93 6.02
C GLN A 147 -8.62 -3.71 5.16
N ILE A 148 -8.82 -3.07 4.01
CA ILE A 148 -7.75 -2.66 3.11
C ILE A 148 -7.33 -1.23 3.47
N SER A 149 -6.08 -1.05 3.90
CA SER A 149 -5.50 0.28 4.11
C SER A 149 -4.56 0.62 2.97
N CYS A 150 -4.77 1.77 2.32
CA CYS A 150 -3.96 2.23 1.20
C CYS A 150 -3.16 3.48 1.56
N ALA A 151 -1.87 3.45 1.26
CA ALA A 151 -0.98 4.61 1.33
C ALA A 151 -0.50 4.97 -0.09
N PRO A 152 -0.23 6.26 -0.38
CA PRO A 152 0.41 6.62 -1.64
C PRO A 152 1.79 5.96 -1.72
N THR A 153 2.06 5.28 -2.84
CA THR A 153 3.34 4.59 -3.07
C THR A 153 4.48 5.60 -3.22
N CYS A 154 4.21 6.71 -3.92
CA CYS A 154 5.16 7.80 -4.08
C CYS A 154 4.80 8.95 -3.13
N SER A 155 5.75 9.34 -2.28
CA SER A 155 5.62 10.53 -1.44
C SER A 155 5.53 11.79 -2.30
N LYS A 156 4.44 12.55 -2.16
CA LYS A 156 4.37 13.91 -2.72
C LYS A 156 5.15 14.84 -1.81
N ASN A 157 6.25 15.41 -2.32
CA ASN A 157 7.04 16.37 -1.56
C ASN A 157 6.29 17.70 -1.45
N ILE A 158 5.87 18.04 -0.23
CA ILE A 158 5.30 19.34 0.10
C ILE A 158 6.46 20.32 0.29
N CYS A 159 6.61 21.25 -0.64
CA CYS A 159 7.69 22.22 -0.62
C CYS A 159 7.35 23.44 0.27
N PRO A 160 8.33 24.00 1.02
CA PRO A 160 8.12 25.19 1.83
C PRO A 160 7.78 26.43 0.98
N LYS A 161 7.14 27.43 1.60
CA LYS A 161 6.77 28.69 0.93
C LYS A 161 7.97 29.31 0.20
N GLY A 162 7.78 29.67 -1.07
CA GLY A 162 8.84 30.25 -1.90
C GLY A 162 9.67 29.23 -2.69
N THR A 163 9.39 27.93 -2.54
CA THR A 163 9.96 26.85 -3.37
C THR A 163 8.87 26.10 -4.11
N ARG A 164 9.23 25.34 -5.13
CA ARG A 164 8.32 24.50 -5.92
C ARG A 164 8.96 23.14 -6.22
N PRO A 165 8.18 22.07 -6.34
CA PRO A 165 8.71 20.78 -6.75
C PRO A 165 9.21 20.87 -8.20
N LYS A 166 10.38 20.28 -8.44
CA LYS A 166 10.98 20.07 -9.77
C LYS A 166 11.37 18.61 -9.86
N ARG A 167 11.00 17.97 -10.98
CA ARG A 167 11.39 16.58 -11.26
C ARG A 167 12.91 16.48 -11.37
N ASN A 168 13.51 15.59 -10.60
CA ASN A 168 14.95 15.34 -10.56
C ASN A 168 15.23 13.83 -10.65
N GLY A 169 14.85 13.22 -11.77
CA GLY A 169 15.02 11.79 -12.01
C GLY A 169 13.86 10.93 -11.50
N GLU A 170 14.13 9.64 -11.38
CA GLU A 170 13.15 8.59 -11.13
C GLU A 170 13.81 7.44 -10.33
N ILE A 171 13.14 6.97 -9.28
CA ILE A 171 13.55 5.78 -8.52
C ILE A 171 12.69 4.58 -8.96
N GLN A 172 13.32 3.42 -9.10
CA GLN A 172 12.65 2.13 -9.25
C GLN A 172 12.36 1.57 -7.85
N LEU A 173 11.11 1.23 -7.58
CA LEU A 173 10.66 0.49 -6.39
C LEU A 173 10.52 -0.99 -6.72
N GLU A 174 10.56 -1.82 -5.69
CA GLU A 174 10.14 -3.22 -5.78
C GLU A 174 8.72 -3.30 -6.36
N ASN A 175 8.52 -4.24 -7.29
CA ASN A 175 7.33 -4.39 -8.15
C ASN A 175 7.31 -3.56 -9.45
N ASN A 176 8.48 -3.19 -9.98
CA ASN A 176 8.61 -2.53 -11.30
C ASN A 176 7.91 -1.16 -11.36
N CYS A 177 7.73 -0.53 -10.20
CA CYS A 177 7.09 0.77 -10.05
C CYS A 177 8.15 1.87 -10.11
N SER A 178 7.90 2.95 -10.84
CA SER A 178 8.82 4.07 -10.93
C SER A 178 8.23 5.34 -10.31
N CYS A 179 8.92 5.94 -9.34
CA CYS A 179 8.51 7.18 -8.69
C CYS A 179 9.40 8.33 -9.14
N ALA A 180 8.78 9.42 -9.61
CA ALA A 180 9.49 10.64 -9.94
C ALA A 180 10.06 11.29 -8.65
N ILE A 181 11.38 11.43 -8.58
CA ILE A 181 12.02 12.16 -7.49
C ILE A 181 11.71 13.64 -7.67
N GLN A 182 11.24 14.29 -6.61
CA GLN A 182 10.94 15.73 -6.62
C GLN A 182 11.88 16.47 -5.68
N GLU A 183 12.56 17.48 -6.20
CA GLU A 183 13.39 18.39 -5.40
C GLU A 183 12.69 19.76 -5.28
N CYS A 184 12.72 20.36 -4.09
CA CYS A 184 12.18 21.71 -3.89
C CYS A 184 13.18 22.76 -4.35
N VAL A 185 12.91 23.40 -5.48
CA VAL A 185 13.74 24.48 -6.01
C VAL A 185 13.12 25.85 -5.75
N PRO A 186 13.91 26.92 -5.56
CA PRO A 186 13.37 28.27 -5.38
C PRO A 186 12.44 28.67 -6.53
N VAL A 187 11.27 29.23 -6.20
CA VAL A 187 10.38 29.82 -7.20
C VAL A 187 11.11 31.01 -7.83
N PRO A 188 11.27 31.03 -9.17
CA PRO A 188 11.93 32.16 -9.82
C PRO A 188 11.21 33.46 -9.48
N LYS A 189 11.92 34.40 -8.85
CA LYS A 189 11.37 35.74 -8.60
C LYS A 189 11.08 36.39 -9.95
N SER A 190 9.81 36.68 -10.19
CA SER A 190 9.33 37.32 -11.42
C SER A 190 9.63 38.81 -11.45
N PHE A 191 10.04 39.39 -10.31
CA PHE A 191 10.29 40.81 -10.15
C PHE A 191 11.56 41.10 -9.37
N CYS A 192 12.13 42.28 -9.64
CA CYS A 192 13.18 42.90 -8.85
C CYS A 192 12.65 44.22 -8.27
N TYR A 193 13.19 44.61 -7.11
CA TYR A 193 12.91 45.89 -6.47
C TYR A 193 14.17 46.73 -6.44
N VAL A 194 14.12 47.95 -6.98
CA VAL A 194 15.21 48.94 -6.95
C VAL A 194 14.60 50.31 -6.67
N ASP A 195 15.12 51.00 -5.67
CA ASP A 195 14.64 52.33 -5.22
C ASP A 195 13.11 52.37 -5.00
N GLY A 196 12.56 51.32 -4.38
CA GLY A 196 11.12 51.18 -4.13
C GLY A 196 10.26 50.87 -5.36
N ARG A 197 10.85 50.75 -6.57
CA ARG A 197 10.11 50.43 -7.81
C ARG A 197 10.23 48.96 -8.18
N ARG A 198 9.15 48.40 -8.71
CA ARG A 198 9.05 46.99 -9.14
C ARG A 198 9.32 46.85 -10.64
N PHE A 199 10.24 45.97 -11.01
CA PHE A 199 10.61 45.68 -12.40
C PHE A 199 10.38 44.23 -12.75
N ARG A 200 9.76 43.96 -13.90
CA ARG A 200 9.58 42.60 -14.45
C ARG A 200 10.94 41.98 -14.79
N ARG A 201 11.06 40.67 -14.60
CA ARG A 201 12.20 39.87 -15.05
C ARG A 201 12.55 40.16 -16.51
N GLY A 202 13.83 40.31 -16.80
CA GLY A 202 14.37 40.60 -18.14
C GLY A 202 14.33 42.08 -18.53
N ARG A 203 13.50 42.89 -17.86
CA ARG A 203 13.36 44.33 -18.15
C ARG A 203 14.67 45.05 -17.83
N VAL A 204 15.08 45.90 -18.78
CA VAL A 204 16.15 46.87 -18.61
C VAL A 204 15.52 48.20 -18.21
N PHE A 205 16.12 48.87 -17.23
CA PHE A 205 15.66 50.15 -16.72
C PHE A 205 16.84 50.99 -16.27
N ILE A 206 16.57 52.26 -16.00
CA ILE A 206 17.56 53.25 -15.56
C ILE A 206 17.11 53.81 -14.23
N THR A 207 18.06 54.00 -13.33
CA THR A 207 17.82 54.57 -12.00
C THR A 207 17.37 56.03 -12.11
N LYS A 208 16.62 56.53 -11.12
CA LYS A 208 16.09 57.90 -11.15
C LYS A 208 17.20 58.96 -11.19
N ASP A 209 18.37 58.63 -10.63
CA ASP A 209 19.55 59.48 -10.62
C ASP A 209 20.38 59.38 -11.90
N CYS A 210 19.92 58.66 -12.92
CA CYS A 210 20.59 58.49 -14.22
C CYS A 210 22.01 57.91 -14.15
N LYS A 211 22.43 57.33 -13.02
CA LYS A 211 23.80 56.79 -12.86
C LYS A 211 23.96 55.40 -13.42
N LEU A 212 22.92 54.57 -13.35
CA LEU A 212 23.00 53.14 -13.62
C LEU A 212 21.96 52.68 -14.64
N LYS A 213 22.40 51.84 -15.57
CA LYS A 213 21.56 51.00 -16.43
C LYS A 213 21.47 49.61 -15.80
N CYS A 214 20.29 49.20 -15.37
CA CYS A 214 20.06 47.96 -14.65
C CYS A 214 19.20 46.96 -15.45
N ARG A 215 19.43 45.66 -15.25
CA ARG A 215 18.61 44.56 -15.79
C ARG A 215 18.16 43.63 -14.67
N CYS A 216 16.87 43.32 -14.60
CA CYS A 216 16.33 42.37 -13.62
C CYS A 216 16.61 40.91 -14.05
N LYS A 217 17.40 40.16 -13.27
CA LYS A 217 17.78 38.77 -13.56
C LYS A 217 16.71 37.76 -13.09
N LYS A 218 16.86 36.49 -13.51
CA LYS A 218 15.95 35.38 -13.20
C LYS A 218 15.83 35.06 -11.70
N ASN A 219 16.83 35.44 -10.90
CA ASN A 219 16.87 35.23 -9.45
C ASN A 219 16.31 36.41 -8.64
N GLY A 220 15.70 37.40 -9.30
CA GLY A 220 15.19 38.61 -8.65
C GLY A 220 16.27 39.60 -8.21
N LYS A 221 17.55 39.36 -8.54
CA LYS A 221 18.64 40.32 -8.35
C LYS A 221 18.77 41.22 -9.59
N THR A 222 19.23 42.44 -9.40
CA THR A 222 19.53 43.37 -10.50
C THR A 222 21.01 43.36 -10.85
N ARG A 223 21.31 43.44 -12.15
CA ARG A 223 22.67 43.68 -12.65
C ARG A 223 22.70 45.09 -13.19
N CYS A 224 23.51 45.96 -12.59
CA CYS A 224 23.64 47.34 -12.99
C CYS A 224 25.03 47.60 -13.58
N THR A 225 25.08 48.44 -14.60
CA THR A 225 26.30 48.99 -15.19
C THR A 225 26.19 50.50 -15.17
N ARG A 226 27.32 51.21 -15.05
CA ARG A 226 27.32 52.68 -15.15
C ARG A 226 26.77 53.11 -16.51
N LEU A 227 25.88 54.09 -16.48
CA LEU A 227 25.22 54.61 -17.66
C LEU A 227 26.20 55.49 -18.44
N CYS A 228 26.77 56.47 -17.74
CA CYS A 228 27.85 57.29 -18.27
C CYS A 228 29.19 56.59 -18.02
N LYS A 229 29.97 56.36 -19.08
CA LYS A 229 31.35 55.92 -18.94
C LYS A 229 32.16 57.09 -18.38
N LYS A 230 32.91 56.89 -17.29
CA LYS A 230 33.95 57.87 -16.91
C LYS A 230 35.01 57.81 -18.01
N LYS A 231 35.09 58.83 -18.87
CA LYS A 231 36.29 59.00 -19.71
C LYS A 231 37.47 59.24 -18.78
N GLN A 232 38.61 58.62 -19.07
CA GLN A 232 39.82 58.79 -18.28
C GLN A 232 40.20 60.28 -18.28
N ASN A 233 40.61 60.78 -17.12
CA ASN A 233 40.69 62.20 -16.77
C ASN A 233 41.82 62.99 -17.48
N LYS A 234 42.36 62.47 -18.58
CA LYS A 234 43.52 63.04 -19.26
C LYS A 234 43.26 63.16 -20.76
N GLN A 235 42.31 64.03 -21.10
CA GLN A 235 42.15 64.48 -22.47
C GLN A 235 42.81 65.86 -22.53
N GLU A 236 44.11 65.86 -22.83
CA GLU A 236 44.83 67.08 -23.22
C GLU A 236 44.35 67.43 -24.63
N CYS A 237 43.70 68.58 -24.77
CA CYS A 237 43.33 69.12 -26.08
C CYS A 237 44.57 69.70 -26.78
N GLY A 238 44.56 69.71 -28.10
CA GLY A 238 45.61 70.35 -28.89
C GLY A 238 45.71 71.86 -28.64
N PRO A 239 46.80 72.52 -29.05
CA PRO A 239 47.03 73.95 -28.80
C PRO A 239 45.94 74.88 -29.36
N ASP A 240 45.23 74.46 -30.42
CA ASP A 240 44.16 75.23 -31.06
C ASP A 240 42.74 74.71 -30.72
N GLU A 241 42.63 73.84 -29.72
CA GLU A 241 41.38 73.21 -29.31
C GLU A 241 40.96 73.66 -27.91
N THR A 242 39.68 73.95 -27.76
CA THR A 242 39.06 74.26 -26.47
C THR A 242 38.27 73.07 -25.96
N LEU A 243 38.42 72.77 -24.67
CA LEU A 243 37.66 71.73 -23.98
C LEU A 243 36.24 72.23 -23.70
N GLU A 244 35.25 71.68 -24.38
CA GLU A 244 33.84 71.96 -24.12
C GLU A 244 33.12 70.77 -23.47
N ASN A 245 32.14 71.10 -22.62
CA ASN A 245 31.25 70.12 -22.02
C ASN A 245 30.01 69.97 -22.91
N ILE A 246 29.85 68.82 -23.54
CA ILE A 246 28.64 68.48 -24.30
C ILE A 246 27.82 67.47 -23.52
N ASN A 247 26.51 67.75 -23.42
CA ASN A 247 25.53 66.84 -22.85
C ASN A 247 25.09 65.81 -23.90
N GLU A 248 25.63 64.60 -23.80
CA GLU A 248 25.24 63.50 -24.68
C GLU A 248 23.98 62.82 -24.13
N SER A 249 22.93 62.80 -24.94
CA SER A 249 21.67 62.16 -24.58
C SER A 249 21.82 60.64 -24.54
N SER A 250 21.63 60.04 -23.38
CA SER A 250 21.64 58.59 -23.19
C SER A 250 20.24 58.02 -23.02
N ALA A 251 20.10 56.76 -23.45
CA ALA A 251 18.89 55.94 -23.26
C ALA A 251 17.59 56.52 -23.83
N GLY A 252 17.64 56.97 -25.08
CA GLY A 252 16.48 57.54 -25.77
C GLY A 252 16.02 58.87 -25.16
N GLY A 253 16.96 59.68 -24.67
CA GLY A 253 16.74 61.06 -24.24
C GLY A 253 16.29 61.26 -22.79
N ARG A 254 16.26 60.22 -21.95
CA ARG A 254 15.79 60.35 -20.55
C ARG A 254 16.87 60.77 -19.55
N CYS A 255 18.12 60.64 -19.94
CA CYS A 255 19.27 60.98 -19.12
C CYS A 255 20.31 61.64 -20.01
N SER A 256 21.01 62.63 -19.49
CA SER A 256 22.13 63.27 -20.17
C SER A 256 23.43 62.93 -19.45
N CYS A 257 24.45 62.56 -20.20
CA CYS A 257 25.80 62.35 -19.70
C CYS A 257 26.65 63.53 -20.12
N GLU A 258 27.26 64.21 -19.16
CA GLU A 258 28.24 65.24 -19.46
C GLU A 258 29.51 64.58 -20.01
N THR A 259 29.90 64.98 -21.20
CA THR A 259 31.11 64.50 -21.86
C THR A 259 31.97 65.68 -22.25
N LYS A 260 33.26 65.59 -21.96
CA LYS A 260 34.24 66.56 -22.42
C LYS A 260 34.71 66.16 -23.82
N ILE A 261 34.68 67.10 -24.75
CA ILE A 261 35.30 66.96 -26.07
C ILE A 261 36.18 68.17 -26.36
N CYS A 262 37.19 67.99 -27.19
CA CYS A 262 38.01 69.09 -27.70
C CYS A 262 37.37 69.58 -29.00
N ILE A 263 37.15 70.89 -29.12
CA ILE A 263 36.59 71.54 -30.31
C ILE A 263 37.63 72.49 -30.86
N SER A 264 37.89 72.43 -32.17
CA SER A 264 38.84 73.33 -32.82
C SER A 264 38.28 74.76 -32.89
N THR A 265 39.07 75.72 -32.43
CA THR A 265 38.72 77.15 -32.45
C THR A 265 38.66 77.74 -33.88
N LEU A 266 39.34 77.11 -34.84
CA LEU A 266 39.39 77.55 -36.24
C LEU A 266 38.07 77.30 -37.01
N ALA A 267 37.18 76.44 -36.50
CA ALA A 267 35.90 76.14 -37.16
C ALA A 267 34.84 77.25 -36.97
N ASN A 268 34.98 78.14 -35.98
CA ASN A 268 33.99 79.18 -35.69
C ASN A 268 34.12 80.44 -36.59
N VAL A 269 35.18 80.55 -37.41
CA VAL A 269 35.40 81.72 -38.28
C VAL A 269 34.85 81.49 -39.69
N TRP A 270 34.67 80.24 -40.14
CA TRP A 270 34.12 79.90 -41.46
C TRP A 270 32.98 78.87 -41.31
N GLY A 271 31.76 79.33 -40.97
CA GLY A 271 30.70 78.36 -40.68
C GLY A 271 29.25 78.81 -40.62
N ASN A 272 28.87 80.00 -41.12
CA ASN A 272 27.48 80.21 -41.53
C ASN A 272 27.23 79.44 -42.84
N LYS A 273 27.15 78.11 -42.77
CA LYS A 273 26.58 77.25 -43.82
C LYS A 273 26.35 75.82 -43.33
N VAL A 274 25.08 75.55 -43.02
CA VAL A 274 24.33 74.32 -43.34
C VAL A 274 25.12 73.00 -43.37
N SER A 275 24.83 72.09 -42.44
CA SER A 275 24.42 70.73 -42.83
C SER A 275 23.66 70.02 -41.72
N HIS A 276 22.35 70.00 -41.93
CA HIS A 276 21.44 68.96 -41.52
C HIS A 276 22.03 67.59 -41.91
N LEU A 277 22.64 66.87 -40.96
CA LEU A 277 23.12 65.50 -41.20
C LEU A 277 22.00 64.52 -40.84
N GLU A 278 21.38 64.00 -41.90
CA GLU A 278 20.48 62.85 -41.89
C GLU A 278 21.14 61.65 -41.18
N SER A 279 20.49 61.17 -40.14
CA SER A 279 20.77 59.85 -39.57
C SER A 279 20.16 58.76 -40.46
N ARG A 280 20.98 58.23 -41.40
CA ARG A 280 20.69 57.00 -42.14
C ARG A 280 21.12 55.76 -41.34
N ASN A 281 20.19 54.82 -41.28
CA ASN A 281 20.28 53.41 -40.91
C ASN A 281 21.67 52.75 -40.88
N THR A 282 21.92 52.01 -39.80
CA THR A 282 22.50 50.67 -39.87
C THR A 282 21.78 49.74 -38.88
N ARG A 283 21.02 48.79 -39.43
CA ARG A 283 20.61 47.53 -38.77
C ARG A 283 20.68 46.43 -39.82
N ASP A 284 21.76 45.67 -39.75
CA ASP A 284 21.82 44.26 -40.11
C ASP A 284 22.34 43.50 -38.88
N ALA A 285 21.84 42.27 -38.74
CA ALA A 285 22.03 41.26 -37.68
C ALA A 285 21.10 41.33 -36.44
#